data_AF-A0A2V3W9E1-F1
#
_entry.id   AF-A0A2V3W9E1-F1
#
_cell.length_a   1.000
_cell.length_b   1.000
_cell.length_c   1.000
_cell.angle_alpha   90.00
_cell.angle_beta   90.00
_cell.angle_gamma   90.00
#
_symmetry.space_group_name_H-M   'P 1'
#
loop_
_entity.id
_entity.type
_entity.pdbx_description
1 polymer ?
#
loop_
_entity_poly.entity_id
_entity_poly.type
_entity_poly.pdbx_seq_one_letter_code
_entity_poly.pdbx_strand_id
1 'polypeptide(L)'
;MKTFFRKTIVIIVILIIIELLQYSITNNSTIKKVSDFFEERSDIQYQVQVRGIIDEMTYKKHIEGSTEGYIYTNIEDTKKIEKEIIDAVSQMDRVASDISLENNKHSFELILYDSVQDFKMQTKGIIPENHRGLAVYDGLVIHMPAENITQDVFSHEYLHFKTHSFSKENNLEFYNYPVWFIEGIAKLSENYFGIETSPIFLEKVHAFNKMDNKMKYGTSYLQSHIGILKIIELSGYDSIKNIMLETREKDFYTAFKDEVGISIEELEKMLTIQSKINPIESGKDANVRLKELETYTKTYPNDSKSLQLLAYYYWKAGYYQRSEETYNKSLKIDPNNIITLNQLAMMYEDTSKNEEAVKVRKEIHSLKKK
;
A
#
# COMPACT_ATOMS: atom_id res chain seq x y z
N MET A 1 -24.10 -17.67 48.54
CA MET A 1 -23.04 -16.88 47.85
C MET A 1 -22.47 -17.56 46.60
N LYS A 2 -22.04 -18.83 46.63
CA LYS A 2 -21.47 -19.51 45.43
C LYS A 2 -22.41 -19.68 44.23
N THR A 3 -23.71 -19.86 44.46
CA THR A 3 -24.73 -20.02 43.40
C THR A 3 -25.10 -18.70 42.70
N PHE A 4 -24.99 -17.57 43.39
CA PHE A 4 -25.24 -16.24 42.81
C PHE A 4 -24.09 -15.85 41.88
N PHE A 5 -22.84 -16.04 42.33
CA PHE A 5 -21.64 -15.79 41.52
C PHE A 5 -21.58 -16.61 40.22
N ARG A 6 -21.99 -17.90 40.26
CA ARG A 6 -22.06 -18.72 39.05
C ARG A 6 -23.10 -18.22 38.04
N LYS A 7 -24.27 -17.74 38.49
CA LYS A 7 -25.29 -17.18 37.60
C LYS A 7 -24.84 -15.87 36.96
N THR A 8 -24.16 -15.00 37.71
CA THR A 8 -23.62 -13.74 37.18
C THR A 8 -22.52 -13.97 36.14
N ILE A 9 -21.62 -14.92 36.37
CA ILE A 9 -20.56 -15.26 35.38
C ILE A 9 -21.17 -15.84 34.10
N VAL A 10 -22.15 -16.73 34.20
CA VAL A 10 -22.83 -17.31 33.03
C VAL A 10 -23.56 -16.23 32.22
N ILE A 11 -24.21 -15.26 32.88
CA ILE A 11 -24.88 -14.14 32.18
C ILE A 11 -23.87 -13.24 31.46
N ILE A 12 -22.72 -12.94 32.08
CA ILE A 12 -21.66 -12.14 31.44
C ILE A 12 -21.08 -12.86 30.22
N VAL A 13 -20.82 -14.16 30.32
CA VAL A 13 -20.31 -14.96 29.18
C VAL A 13 -21.34 -15.01 28.03
N ILE A 14 -22.63 -15.16 28.34
CA ILE A 14 -23.69 -15.14 27.32
C ILE A 14 -23.80 -13.76 26.66
N LEU A 15 -23.69 -12.67 27.42
CA LEU A 15 -23.71 -11.31 26.86
C LEU A 15 -22.50 -11.04 25.96
N ILE A 16 -21.30 -11.50 26.34
CA ILE A 16 -20.11 -11.43 25.50
C ILE A 16 -20.28 -12.25 24.21
N ILE A 17 -20.85 -13.45 24.31
CA ILE A 17 -21.12 -14.29 23.13
C ILE A 17 -22.17 -13.64 22.22
N ILE A 18 -23.21 -13.00 22.77
CA ILE A 18 -24.23 -12.28 21.99
C ILE A 18 -23.63 -11.03 21.34
N GLU A 19 -22.76 -10.27 22.02
CA GLU A 19 -22.04 -9.15 21.41
C GLU A 19 -21.07 -9.61 20.32
N LEU A 20 -20.36 -10.73 20.51
CA LEU A 20 -19.49 -11.32 19.50
C LEU A 20 -20.28 -11.85 18.30
N LEU A 21 -21.44 -12.47 18.54
CA LEU A 21 -22.36 -12.92 17.48
C LEU A 21 -23.01 -11.74 16.76
N GLN A 22 -23.44 -10.70 17.46
CA GLN A 22 -23.97 -9.49 16.84
C GLN A 22 -22.88 -8.75 16.06
N TYR A 23 -21.65 -8.68 16.58
CA TYR A 23 -20.50 -8.14 15.86
C TYR A 23 -20.22 -8.98 14.61
N SER A 24 -20.16 -10.31 14.71
CA SER A 24 -19.99 -11.23 13.59
C SER A 24 -21.12 -11.10 12.55
N ILE A 25 -22.38 -11.02 12.97
CA ILE A 25 -23.55 -10.89 12.07
C ILE A 25 -23.59 -9.51 11.41
N THR A 26 -23.29 -8.43 12.14
CA THR A 26 -23.31 -7.07 11.60
C THR A 26 -22.13 -6.83 10.66
N ASN A 27 -20.95 -7.39 11.00
CA ASN A 27 -19.77 -7.35 10.14
C ASN A 27 -19.97 -8.25 8.91
N ASN A 28 -20.51 -9.47 9.07
CA ASN A 28 -20.91 -10.33 7.93
C ASN A 28 -21.98 -9.67 7.08
N SER A 29 -22.92 -8.90 7.64
CA SER A 29 -23.95 -8.20 6.85
C SER A 29 -23.39 -7.00 6.06
N THR A 30 -22.27 -6.43 6.52
CA THR A 30 -21.60 -5.30 5.87
C THR A 30 -20.56 -5.79 4.87
N ILE A 31 -19.81 -6.85 5.21
CA ILE A 31 -19.01 -7.69 4.29
C ILE A 31 -19.90 -8.11 3.16
N LYS A 32 -21.02 -8.78 3.49
CA LYS A 32 -22.04 -9.17 2.54
C LYS A 32 -22.50 -7.96 1.74
N LYS A 33 -22.90 -6.82 2.30
CA LYS A 33 -23.29 -5.63 1.49
C LYS A 33 -22.21 -5.00 0.61
N VAL A 34 -20.92 -5.06 0.95
CA VAL A 34 -19.82 -4.47 0.14
C VAL A 34 -19.35 -5.49 -0.89
N SER A 35 -19.13 -6.73 -0.45
CA SER A 35 -18.93 -7.91 -1.30
C SER A 35 -20.08 -7.98 -2.30
N ASP A 36 -21.34 -8.07 -1.87
CA ASP A 36 -22.56 -7.95 -2.67
C ASP A 36 -22.61 -6.66 -3.51
N PHE A 37 -22.10 -5.50 -3.08
CA PHE A 37 -22.09 -4.32 -3.96
C PHE A 37 -21.21 -4.54 -5.19
N PHE A 38 -20.09 -5.26 -5.03
CA PHE A 38 -19.16 -5.61 -6.10
C PHE A 38 -19.41 -7.02 -6.72
N GLU A 39 -20.15 -7.91 -6.05
CA GLU A 39 -20.51 -9.30 -6.42
C GLU A 39 -21.96 -9.41 -6.95
N GLU A 40 -22.96 -8.72 -6.36
CA GLU A 40 -24.37 -8.68 -6.82
C GLU A 40 -24.55 -7.80 -8.06
N ARG A 41 -23.60 -6.91 -8.39
CA ARG A 41 -23.52 -6.33 -9.73
C ARG A 41 -22.91 -7.36 -10.66
N SER A 42 -23.75 -8.27 -11.15
CA SER A 42 -23.42 -9.18 -12.24
C SER A 42 -22.52 -8.47 -13.26
N ASP A 43 -21.36 -9.07 -13.57
CA ASP A 43 -20.32 -8.59 -14.50
C ASP A 43 -20.89 -7.85 -15.73
N ILE A 44 -22.06 -8.26 -16.23
CA ILE A 44 -22.69 -7.74 -17.43
C ILE A 44 -23.17 -6.28 -17.31
N GLN A 45 -23.99 -5.91 -16.32
CA GLN A 45 -24.57 -4.55 -16.27
C GLN A 45 -23.51 -3.49 -16.01
N TYR A 46 -22.54 -3.83 -15.17
CA TYR A 46 -21.40 -3.01 -14.87
C TYR A 46 -20.46 -2.86 -16.09
N GLN A 47 -20.07 -3.97 -16.73
CA GLN A 47 -19.23 -3.89 -17.93
C GLN A 47 -19.92 -3.12 -19.06
N VAL A 48 -21.24 -3.22 -19.18
CA VAL A 48 -22.01 -2.40 -20.14
C VAL A 48 -21.88 -0.90 -19.82
N GLN A 49 -21.92 -0.49 -18.55
CA GLN A 49 -21.76 0.92 -18.17
C GLN A 49 -20.34 1.43 -18.44
N VAL A 50 -19.31 0.66 -18.06
CA VAL A 50 -17.91 1.05 -18.32
C VAL A 50 -17.60 1.08 -19.81
N ARG A 51 -18.10 0.10 -20.58
CA ARG A 51 -17.96 0.10 -22.04
C ARG A 51 -18.68 1.27 -22.67
N GLY A 52 -19.87 1.64 -22.18
CA GLY A 52 -20.57 2.84 -22.60
C GLY A 52 -19.73 4.11 -22.43
N ILE A 53 -19.04 4.27 -21.29
CA ILE A 53 -18.11 5.39 -21.07
C ILE A 53 -16.96 5.34 -22.06
N ILE A 54 -16.33 4.18 -22.25
CA ILE A 54 -15.21 4.00 -23.19
C ILE A 54 -15.62 4.36 -24.63
N ASP A 55 -16.81 3.96 -25.05
CA ASP A 55 -17.33 4.21 -26.40
C ASP A 55 -17.61 5.70 -26.65
N GLU A 56 -17.83 6.49 -25.60
CA GLU A 56 -17.98 7.95 -25.66
C GLU A 56 -16.63 8.70 -25.72
N MET A 57 -15.50 8.03 -25.48
CA MET A 57 -14.18 8.65 -25.49
C MET A 57 -13.64 8.81 -26.91
N THR A 58 -13.27 10.04 -27.27
CA THR A 58 -12.81 10.42 -28.61
C THR A 58 -11.35 10.08 -28.87
N TYR A 59 -10.53 9.97 -27.82
CA TYR A 59 -9.13 9.57 -27.90
C TYR A 59 -8.91 8.21 -27.23
N LYS A 60 -8.31 7.29 -28.00
CA LYS A 60 -7.86 5.98 -27.53
C LYS A 60 -6.38 5.81 -27.85
N LYS A 61 -5.58 5.55 -26.82
CA LYS A 61 -4.16 5.30 -26.96
C LYS A 61 -3.80 3.94 -26.38
N HIS A 62 -3.16 3.12 -27.21
CA HIS A 62 -2.48 1.91 -26.75
C HIS A 62 -1.10 2.30 -26.21
N ILE A 63 -0.79 1.76 -25.04
CA ILE A 63 0.47 1.93 -24.32
C ILE A 63 1.19 0.58 -24.35
N GLU A 64 2.29 0.54 -25.10
CA GLU A 64 3.22 -0.58 -25.11
C GLU A 64 4.17 -0.46 -23.92
N GLY A 65 4.34 -1.53 -23.16
CA GLY A 65 5.15 -1.53 -21.95
C GLY A 65 5.45 -2.93 -21.45
N SER A 66 6.03 -3.04 -20.25
CA SER A 66 6.15 -4.34 -19.56
C SER A 66 4.78 -4.97 -19.27
N THR A 67 3.76 -4.12 -19.13
CA THR A 67 2.34 -4.49 -19.14
C THR A 67 1.61 -3.61 -20.13
N GLU A 68 0.89 -4.26 -21.04
CA GLU A 68 0.07 -3.60 -22.04
C GLU A 68 -1.08 -2.80 -21.39
N GLY A 69 -1.42 -1.64 -21.95
CA GLY A 69 -2.55 -0.86 -21.45
C GLY A 69 -3.19 0.06 -22.46
N TYR A 70 -4.37 0.56 -22.11
CA TYR A 70 -5.14 1.46 -22.96
C TYR A 70 -5.57 2.69 -22.17
N ILE A 71 -5.41 3.87 -22.76
CA ILE A 71 -5.92 5.13 -22.23
C ILE A 71 -7.12 5.56 -23.09
N TYR A 72 -8.22 5.90 -22.42
CA TYR A 72 -9.44 6.41 -23.02
C TYR A 72 -9.76 7.79 -22.42
N THR A 73 -9.90 8.82 -23.26
CA THR A 73 -10.17 10.19 -22.80
C THR A 73 -10.73 11.10 -23.90
N ASN A 74 -11.22 12.28 -23.50
CA ASN A 74 -11.62 13.38 -24.39
C ASN A 74 -10.62 14.56 -24.38
N ILE A 75 -9.49 14.41 -23.69
CA ILE A 75 -8.44 15.44 -23.60
C ILE A 75 -7.59 15.47 -24.87
N GLU A 76 -7.38 16.66 -25.44
CA GLU A 76 -6.67 16.82 -26.72
C GLU A 76 -5.13 16.68 -26.62
N ASP A 77 -4.51 17.02 -25.48
CA ASP A 77 -3.03 16.91 -25.30
C ASP A 77 -2.66 15.97 -24.14
N THR A 78 -2.55 14.68 -24.46
CA THR A 78 -2.23 13.61 -23.50
C THR A 78 -0.74 13.27 -23.45
N LYS A 79 0.13 13.88 -24.27
CA LYS A 79 1.52 13.40 -24.42
C LYS A 79 2.31 13.39 -23.12
N LYS A 80 2.12 14.41 -22.28
CA LYS A 80 2.77 14.49 -20.98
C LYS A 80 2.26 13.39 -20.04
N ILE A 81 0.94 13.21 -20.00
CA ILE A 81 0.25 12.20 -19.21
C ILE A 81 0.67 10.78 -19.63
N GLU A 82 0.72 10.50 -20.93
CA GLU A 82 1.17 9.22 -21.48
C GLU A 82 2.58 8.87 -21.00
N LYS A 83 3.49 9.83 -21.02
CA LYS A 83 4.86 9.63 -20.55
C LYS A 83 4.91 9.31 -19.05
N GLU A 84 4.18 10.06 -18.23
CA GLU A 84 4.12 9.84 -16.78
C GLU A 84 3.54 8.46 -16.44
N ILE A 85 2.53 8.01 -17.19
CA ILE A 85 1.95 6.67 -17.07
C ILE A 85 2.95 5.59 -17.46
N ILE A 86 3.62 5.71 -18.61
CA ILE A 86 4.63 4.72 -19.06
C ILE A 86 5.75 4.57 -18.03
N ASP A 87 6.24 5.70 -17.51
CA ASP A 87 7.28 5.72 -16.50
C ASP A 87 6.78 5.04 -15.20
N ALA A 88 5.54 5.30 -14.79
CA ALA A 88 4.93 4.68 -13.60
C ALA A 88 4.68 3.17 -13.78
N VAL A 89 4.13 2.72 -14.92
CA VAL A 89 3.92 1.31 -15.25
C VAL A 89 5.23 0.53 -15.14
N SER A 90 6.28 1.02 -15.80
CA SER A 90 7.60 0.39 -15.79
C SER A 90 8.17 0.28 -14.37
N GLN A 91 7.84 1.22 -13.49
CA GLN A 91 8.28 1.22 -12.09
C GLN A 91 7.47 0.27 -11.23
N MET A 92 6.15 0.29 -11.37
CA MET A 92 5.26 -0.54 -10.57
C MET A 92 5.29 -2.00 -10.99
N ASP A 93 5.63 -2.31 -12.24
CA ASP A 93 5.89 -3.70 -12.65
C ASP A 93 7.09 -4.30 -11.91
N ARG A 94 8.13 -3.52 -11.63
CA ARG A 94 9.22 -3.97 -10.76
C ARG A 94 8.75 -4.20 -9.33
N VAL A 95 7.96 -3.27 -8.77
CA VAL A 95 7.41 -3.42 -7.41
C VAL A 95 6.50 -4.65 -7.32
N ALA A 96 5.64 -4.88 -8.30
CA ALA A 96 4.79 -6.05 -8.36
C ALA A 96 5.61 -7.34 -8.51
N SER A 97 6.67 -7.32 -9.32
CA SER A 97 7.59 -8.45 -9.47
C SER A 97 8.38 -8.74 -8.19
N ASP A 98 8.75 -7.72 -7.42
CA ASP A 98 9.47 -7.92 -6.15
C ASP A 98 8.62 -8.79 -5.21
N ILE A 99 7.30 -8.55 -5.13
CA ILE A 99 6.35 -9.31 -4.30
C ILE A 99 5.69 -10.49 -5.03
N SER A 100 6.24 -10.88 -6.18
CA SER A 100 5.82 -12.02 -6.99
C SER A 100 4.36 -11.97 -7.47
N LEU A 101 3.87 -10.76 -7.75
CA LEU A 101 2.57 -10.47 -8.36
C LEU A 101 2.71 -10.03 -9.83
N GLU A 102 3.86 -10.25 -10.47
CA GLU A 102 4.04 -9.99 -11.89
C GLU A 102 3.08 -10.83 -12.72
N ASN A 103 2.39 -10.20 -13.67
CA ASN A 103 1.42 -10.84 -14.53
C ASN A 103 1.11 -9.96 -15.75
N ASN A 104 1.03 -10.62 -16.92
CA ASN A 104 0.93 -9.96 -18.23
C ASN A 104 -0.25 -10.47 -19.07
N LYS A 105 -1.17 -11.29 -18.53
CA LYS A 105 -2.32 -11.77 -19.33
C LYS A 105 -3.41 -10.73 -19.47
N HIS A 106 -3.45 -9.76 -18.56
CA HIS A 106 -4.43 -8.70 -18.56
C HIS A 106 -3.77 -7.36 -18.87
N SER A 107 -4.38 -6.60 -19.77
CA SER A 107 -4.04 -5.20 -19.99
C SER A 107 -4.80 -4.33 -18.99
N PHE A 108 -4.18 -3.23 -18.53
CA PHE A 108 -4.91 -2.23 -17.76
C PHE A 108 -5.70 -1.30 -18.69
N GLU A 109 -6.88 -0.89 -18.25
CA GLU A 109 -7.66 0.15 -18.94
C GLU A 109 -7.71 1.40 -18.05
N LEU A 110 -7.25 2.54 -18.55
CA LEU A 110 -7.28 3.82 -17.85
C LEU A 110 -8.29 4.74 -18.54
N ILE A 111 -9.33 5.13 -17.81
CA ILE A 111 -10.31 6.13 -18.24
C ILE A 111 -9.95 7.45 -17.58
N LEU A 112 -9.55 8.43 -18.39
CA LEU A 112 -9.20 9.77 -17.95
C LEU A 112 -10.31 10.76 -18.22
N TYR A 113 -10.81 11.35 -17.14
CA TYR A 113 -11.87 12.36 -17.17
C TYR A 113 -11.29 13.76 -17.20
N ASP A 114 -11.93 14.68 -17.92
CA ASP A 114 -11.43 16.03 -18.13
C ASP A 114 -11.35 16.85 -16.82
N SER A 115 -12.19 16.50 -15.84
CA SER A 115 -12.26 17.17 -14.54
C SER A 115 -12.74 16.23 -13.43
N VAL A 116 -12.54 16.64 -12.18
CA VAL A 116 -13.10 15.94 -11.01
C VAL A 116 -14.64 15.88 -11.07
N GLN A 117 -15.29 16.90 -11.62
CA GLN A 117 -16.74 16.95 -11.78
C GLN A 117 -17.22 15.92 -12.81
N ASP A 118 -16.52 15.82 -13.94
CA ASP A 118 -16.83 14.84 -14.99
C ASP A 118 -16.65 13.41 -14.47
N PHE A 119 -15.51 13.13 -13.81
CA PHE A 119 -15.28 11.86 -13.11
C PHE A 119 -16.44 11.50 -12.17
N LYS A 120 -16.87 12.44 -11.31
CA LYS A 120 -17.97 12.19 -10.36
C LYS A 120 -19.31 11.96 -11.07
N MET A 121 -19.56 12.64 -12.18
CA MET A 121 -20.80 12.51 -12.94
C MET A 121 -20.86 11.17 -13.66
N GLN A 122 -19.82 10.81 -14.40
CA GLN A 122 -19.75 9.61 -15.22
C GLN A 122 -19.68 8.34 -14.39
N THR A 123 -18.98 8.38 -13.25
CA THR A 123 -18.93 7.24 -12.32
C THR A 123 -20.15 7.16 -11.40
N LYS A 124 -21.16 8.02 -11.59
CA LYS A 124 -22.36 8.03 -10.76
C LYS A 124 -23.14 6.74 -10.92
N GLY A 125 -23.29 6.03 -9.81
CA GLY A 125 -23.96 4.74 -9.80
C GLY A 125 -23.13 3.62 -10.44
N ILE A 126 -21.86 3.86 -10.75
CA ILE A 126 -20.84 2.84 -11.04
C ILE A 126 -20.01 2.64 -9.76
N ILE A 127 -19.43 3.73 -9.26
CA ILE A 127 -18.60 3.74 -8.06
C ILE A 127 -19.35 4.44 -6.91
N PRO A 128 -19.41 3.92 -5.68
CA PRO A 128 -20.03 4.61 -4.54
C PRO A 128 -19.36 5.97 -4.25
N GLU A 129 -20.14 7.01 -3.91
CA GLU A 129 -19.59 8.36 -3.67
C GLU A 129 -18.52 8.42 -2.57
N ASN A 130 -18.64 7.58 -1.54
CA ASN A 130 -17.68 7.46 -0.45
C ASN A 130 -16.40 6.70 -0.81
N HIS A 131 -16.32 6.13 -2.02
CA HIS A 131 -15.14 5.43 -2.55
C HIS A 131 -14.48 6.23 -3.68
N ARG A 132 -15.06 7.34 -4.13
CA ARG A 132 -14.47 8.25 -5.13
C ARG A 132 -13.41 9.14 -4.46
N GLY A 133 -12.23 8.57 -4.24
CA GLY A 133 -11.02 9.27 -3.81
C GLY A 133 -10.46 10.16 -4.92
N LEU A 134 -9.13 10.26 -5.01
CA LEU A 134 -8.46 10.94 -6.12
C LEU A 134 -8.57 10.14 -7.43
N ALA A 135 -8.67 8.82 -7.33
CA ALA A 135 -8.95 7.86 -8.40
C ALA A 135 -9.55 6.60 -7.79
N VAL A 136 -9.99 5.66 -8.64
CA VAL A 136 -10.55 4.38 -8.22
C VAL A 136 -10.19 3.30 -9.24
N TYR A 137 -9.69 2.17 -8.75
CA TYR A 137 -9.65 0.92 -9.50
C TYR A 137 -10.96 0.14 -9.36
N ASP A 138 -11.34 -0.57 -10.41
CA ASP A 138 -12.45 -1.50 -10.38
C ASP A 138 -12.18 -2.65 -11.36
N GLY A 139 -11.89 -3.82 -10.80
CA GLY A 139 -11.35 -4.94 -11.55
C GLY A 139 -10.04 -4.60 -12.26
N LEU A 140 -10.10 -4.50 -13.59
CA LEU A 140 -8.95 -4.19 -14.46
C LEU A 140 -8.93 -2.74 -14.97
N VAL A 141 -9.91 -1.92 -14.55
CA VAL A 141 -10.12 -0.56 -15.04
C VAL A 141 -9.75 0.45 -13.95
N ILE A 142 -9.03 1.49 -14.32
CA ILE A 142 -8.64 2.62 -13.47
C ILE A 142 -9.41 3.84 -13.95
N HIS A 143 -10.16 4.47 -13.05
CA HIS A 143 -10.91 5.69 -13.32
C HIS A 143 -10.25 6.87 -12.61
N MET A 144 -9.84 7.90 -13.35
CA MET A 144 -9.06 9.01 -12.80
C MET A 144 -9.37 10.35 -13.49
N PRO A 145 -9.63 11.44 -12.75
CA PRO A 145 -9.65 12.78 -13.34
C PRO A 145 -8.24 13.24 -13.65
N ALA A 146 -8.05 13.92 -14.78
CA ALA A 146 -6.74 14.33 -15.27
C ALA A 146 -5.98 15.25 -14.30
N GLU A 147 -6.69 16.07 -13.54
CA GLU A 147 -6.13 16.93 -12.49
C GLU A 147 -5.42 16.15 -11.37
N ASN A 148 -5.79 14.87 -11.17
CA ASN A 148 -5.21 14.00 -10.15
C ASN A 148 -4.18 13.02 -10.72
N ILE A 149 -3.84 13.11 -12.02
CA ILE A 149 -2.77 12.30 -12.59
C ILE A 149 -1.46 12.83 -12.06
N THR A 150 -1.00 12.16 -11.02
CA THR A 150 0.35 12.26 -10.49
C THR A 150 0.94 10.87 -10.47
N GLN A 151 2.27 10.79 -10.48
CA GLN A 151 2.96 9.51 -10.50
C GLN A 151 2.59 8.66 -9.28
N ASP A 152 2.40 9.25 -8.10
CA ASP A 152 2.01 8.58 -6.86
C ASP A 152 0.57 8.03 -6.90
N VAL A 153 -0.41 8.83 -7.30
CA VAL A 153 -1.83 8.39 -7.34
C VAL A 153 -2.00 7.29 -8.38
N PHE A 154 -1.44 7.45 -9.58
CA PHE A 154 -1.52 6.39 -10.60
C PHE A 154 -0.77 5.13 -10.17
N SER A 155 0.41 5.26 -9.57
CA SER A 155 1.16 4.09 -9.08
C SER A 155 0.40 3.30 -8.02
N HIS A 156 -0.33 3.99 -7.13
CA HIS A 156 -1.19 3.37 -6.13
C HIS A 156 -2.31 2.55 -6.78
N GLU A 157 -3.11 3.17 -7.66
CA GLU A 157 -4.21 2.48 -8.35
C GLU A 157 -3.72 1.36 -9.27
N TYR A 158 -2.54 1.51 -9.86
CA TYR A 158 -1.94 0.49 -10.71
C TYR A 158 -1.55 -0.77 -9.92
N LEU A 159 -1.09 -0.62 -8.67
CA LEU A 159 -0.82 -1.79 -7.82
C LEU A 159 -2.11 -2.49 -7.36
N HIS A 160 -3.21 -1.77 -7.20
CA HIS A 160 -4.53 -2.41 -7.04
C HIS A 160 -4.89 -3.24 -8.27
N PHE A 161 -4.73 -2.67 -9.48
CA PHE A 161 -4.90 -3.40 -10.74
C PHE A 161 -4.05 -4.69 -10.78
N LYS A 162 -2.77 -4.61 -10.40
CA LYS A 162 -1.89 -5.80 -10.38
C LYS A 162 -2.36 -6.87 -9.42
N THR A 163 -2.79 -6.47 -8.24
CA THR A 163 -3.31 -7.38 -7.22
C THR A 163 -4.60 -8.06 -7.69
N HIS A 164 -5.50 -7.32 -8.35
CA HIS A 164 -6.73 -7.85 -8.91
C HIS A 164 -6.47 -8.77 -10.11
N SER A 165 -5.56 -8.36 -11.01
CA SER A 165 -5.11 -9.17 -12.15
C SER A 165 -4.55 -10.51 -11.69
N PHE A 166 -3.67 -10.50 -10.67
CA PHE A 166 -3.13 -11.72 -10.09
C PHE A 166 -4.22 -12.64 -9.54
N SER A 167 -5.21 -12.06 -8.85
CA SER A 167 -6.33 -12.82 -8.30
C SER A 167 -7.15 -13.50 -9.39
N LYS A 168 -7.49 -12.75 -10.46
CA LYS A 168 -8.23 -13.26 -11.62
C LYS A 168 -7.49 -14.40 -12.32
N GLU A 169 -6.19 -14.24 -12.56
CA GLU A 169 -5.39 -15.26 -13.23
C GLU A 169 -5.27 -16.58 -12.43
N ASN A 170 -5.36 -16.48 -11.11
CA ASN A 170 -5.24 -17.60 -10.20
C ASN A 170 -6.59 -18.12 -9.69
N ASN A 171 -7.71 -17.64 -10.23
CA ASN A 171 -9.07 -17.96 -9.80
C ASN A 171 -9.25 -17.77 -8.28
N LEU A 172 -8.82 -16.61 -7.78
CA LEU A 172 -8.93 -16.21 -6.38
C LEU A 172 -10.06 -15.19 -6.25
N GLU A 173 -10.88 -15.35 -5.22
CA GLU A 173 -11.94 -14.40 -4.89
C GLU A 173 -11.32 -13.16 -4.23
N PHE A 174 -11.20 -12.06 -5.00
CA PHE A 174 -10.53 -10.84 -4.54
C PHE A 174 -11.13 -10.26 -3.25
N TYR A 175 -12.44 -10.45 -3.02
CA TYR A 175 -13.15 -9.96 -1.84
C TYR A 175 -12.88 -10.78 -0.57
N ASN A 176 -12.13 -11.88 -0.67
CA ASN A 176 -11.65 -12.62 0.51
C ASN A 176 -10.48 -11.92 1.21
N TYR A 177 -9.86 -10.92 0.57
CA TYR A 177 -8.74 -10.18 1.16
C TYR A 177 -9.21 -9.00 2.01
N PRO A 178 -8.66 -8.82 3.23
CA PRO A 178 -8.91 -7.62 4.02
C PRO A 178 -8.50 -6.35 3.28
N VAL A 179 -9.31 -5.30 3.38
CA VAL A 179 -9.02 -3.97 2.80
C VAL A 179 -7.65 -3.46 3.27
N TRP A 180 -7.27 -3.68 4.54
CA TRP A 180 -5.97 -3.25 5.01
C TRP A 180 -4.80 -3.89 4.25
N PHE A 181 -4.96 -5.14 3.80
CA PHE A 181 -3.91 -5.89 3.09
C PHE A 181 -3.78 -5.37 1.66
N ILE A 182 -4.91 -5.22 0.97
CA ILE A 182 -4.98 -4.66 -0.39
C ILE A 182 -4.45 -3.22 -0.44
N GLU A 183 -4.92 -2.35 0.45
CA GLU A 183 -4.40 -0.98 0.57
C GLU A 183 -2.92 -0.96 0.96
N GLY A 184 -2.49 -1.90 1.80
CA GLY A 184 -1.09 -2.02 2.18
C GLY A 184 -0.18 -2.36 1.00
N ILE A 185 -0.63 -3.25 0.09
CA ILE A 185 0.09 -3.60 -1.14
C ILE A 185 0.15 -2.38 -2.05
N ALA A 186 -0.97 -1.69 -2.28
CA ALA A 186 -1.00 -0.49 -3.11
C ALA A 186 -0.10 0.62 -2.59
N LYS A 187 0.05 0.75 -1.26
CA LYS A 187 0.99 1.66 -0.61
C LYS A 187 2.45 1.31 -0.82
N LEU A 188 2.81 0.13 -1.35
CA LEU A 188 4.20 -0.14 -1.75
C LEU A 188 4.69 0.79 -2.85
N SER A 189 3.78 1.38 -3.64
CA SER A 189 4.08 2.47 -4.60
C SER A 189 4.78 3.66 -3.94
N GLU A 190 4.47 3.94 -2.67
CA GLU A 190 5.03 5.04 -1.89
C GLU A 190 6.45 4.80 -1.38
N ASN A 191 6.87 3.54 -1.28
CA ASN A 191 8.26 3.24 -0.94
C ASN A 191 9.17 3.93 -1.96
N TYR A 192 8.83 3.91 -3.25
CA TYR A 192 9.62 4.52 -4.30
C TYR A 192 9.88 6.03 -4.10
N PHE A 193 8.94 6.73 -3.46
CA PHE A 193 9.02 8.17 -3.23
C PHE A 193 9.63 8.53 -1.86
N GLY A 194 10.01 7.55 -1.04
CA GLY A 194 10.77 7.75 0.21
C GLY A 194 9.95 8.22 1.42
N ILE A 195 8.74 7.67 1.58
CA ILE A 195 7.79 8.06 2.64
C ILE A 195 8.11 7.39 4.00
N GLU A 196 7.58 7.98 5.09
CA GLU A 196 7.66 7.54 6.49
C GLU A 196 7.13 6.09 6.71
N THR A 197 7.93 5.07 6.45
CA THR A 197 7.51 3.65 6.52
C THR A 197 7.81 2.94 7.84
N SER A 198 8.11 3.69 8.92
CA SER A 198 8.51 3.12 10.20
C SER A 198 7.33 3.03 11.17
N PRO A 199 7.22 1.96 11.99
CA PRO A 199 6.22 1.87 13.06
C PRO A 199 6.27 3.05 14.06
N ILE A 200 7.40 3.77 14.14
CA ILE A 200 7.56 4.96 14.98
C ILE A 200 6.62 6.11 14.58
N PHE A 201 5.96 6.05 13.41
CA PHE A 201 4.99 7.07 12.98
C PHE A 201 3.55 6.73 13.35
N LEU A 202 3.31 5.54 13.90
CA LEU A 202 1.97 5.13 14.32
C LEU A 202 1.67 5.68 15.71
N GLU A 203 0.87 6.76 15.78
CA GLU A 203 0.31 7.26 17.05
C GLU A 203 -0.32 6.13 17.87
N LYS A 204 -1.07 5.27 17.18
CA LYS A 204 -1.73 4.12 17.75
C LYS A 204 -1.82 3.02 16.70
N VAL A 205 -1.54 1.80 17.14
CA VAL A 205 -1.85 0.60 16.37
C VAL A 205 -3.30 0.20 16.65
N HIS A 206 -4.08 0.11 15.58
CA HIS A 206 -5.44 -0.37 15.59
C HIS A 206 -5.47 -1.85 15.25
N ALA A 207 -6.45 -2.60 15.73
CA ALA A 207 -6.58 -4.00 15.36
C ALA A 207 -6.84 -4.12 13.84
N PHE A 208 -6.08 -4.97 13.14
CA PHE A 208 -6.18 -5.15 11.69
C PHE A 208 -7.56 -5.68 11.29
N ASN A 209 -8.13 -6.58 12.09
CA ASN A 209 -9.48 -7.11 11.87
C ASN A 209 -10.59 -6.04 11.89
N LYS A 210 -10.35 -4.86 12.49
CA LYS A 210 -11.29 -3.73 12.45
C LYS A 210 -11.24 -2.97 11.13
N MET A 211 -10.19 -3.20 10.34
CA MET A 211 -9.91 -2.61 9.03
C MET A 211 -10.16 -3.58 7.87
N ASP A 212 -10.69 -4.78 8.13
CA ASP A 212 -10.99 -5.77 7.08
C ASP A 212 -11.90 -5.24 5.99
N ASN A 213 -12.86 -4.40 6.35
CA ASN A 213 -13.93 -3.97 5.43
C ASN A 213 -13.83 -2.50 5.04
N LYS A 214 -13.08 -1.71 5.81
CA LYS A 214 -12.96 -0.26 5.60
C LYS A 214 -11.81 0.31 6.41
N MET A 215 -11.07 1.23 5.80
CA MET A 215 -10.12 2.09 6.50
C MET A 215 -10.86 3.13 7.36
N LYS A 216 -10.62 3.09 8.67
CA LYS A 216 -11.42 3.82 9.68
C LYS A 216 -10.64 4.88 10.47
N TYR A 217 -9.30 4.83 10.44
CA TYR A 217 -8.45 5.64 11.31
C TYR A 217 -7.48 6.49 10.48
N GLY A 218 -7.06 7.64 11.02
CA GLY A 218 -6.18 8.57 10.30
C GLY A 218 -4.86 7.95 9.85
N THR A 219 -4.32 7.01 10.63
CA THR A 219 -3.09 6.26 10.33
C THR A 219 -3.35 4.89 9.72
N SER A 220 -4.60 4.52 9.38
CA SER A 220 -4.92 3.17 8.87
C SER A 220 -4.09 2.81 7.64
N TYR A 221 -3.99 3.69 6.64
CA TYR A 221 -3.22 3.42 5.41
C TYR A 221 -1.72 3.25 5.68
N LEU A 222 -1.19 4.04 6.61
CA LEU A 222 0.19 3.92 7.04
C LEU A 222 0.43 2.61 7.79
N GLN A 223 -0.48 2.22 8.69
CA GLN A 223 -0.39 0.95 9.40
C GLN A 223 -0.48 -0.24 8.45
N SER A 224 -1.37 -0.19 7.46
CA SER A 224 -1.47 -1.18 6.39
C SER A 224 -0.15 -1.36 5.65
N HIS A 225 0.46 -0.25 5.23
CA HIS A 225 1.74 -0.27 4.55
C HIS A 225 2.84 -0.89 5.42
N ILE A 226 2.94 -0.45 6.67
CA ILE A 226 3.89 -0.99 7.65
C ILE A 226 3.64 -2.48 7.90
N GLY A 227 2.37 -2.91 7.93
CA GLY A 227 1.97 -4.31 8.04
C GLY A 227 2.54 -5.16 6.90
N ILE A 228 2.34 -4.73 5.65
CA ILE A 228 2.91 -5.42 4.47
C ILE A 228 4.43 -5.47 4.53
N LEU A 229 5.08 -4.37 4.89
CA LEU A 229 6.53 -4.34 5.03
C LEU A 229 7.02 -5.30 6.11
N LYS A 230 6.26 -5.46 7.19
CA LYS A 230 6.61 -6.38 8.26
C LYS A 230 6.40 -7.84 7.88
N ILE A 231 5.39 -8.14 7.07
CA ILE A 231 5.20 -9.46 6.46
C ILE A 231 6.43 -9.83 5.61
N ILE A 232 6.84 -8.92 4.73
CA ILE A 232 8.03 -9.09 3.87
C ILE A 232 9.30 -9.25 4.71
N GLU A 233 9.45 -8.45 5.77
CA GLU A 233 10.61 -8.55 6.68
C GLU A 233 10.69 -9.91 7.37
N LEU A 234 9.55 -10.46 7.79
CA LEU A 234 9.50 -11.72 8.53
C LEU A 234 9.61 -12.97 7.64
N SER A 235 9.09 -12.89 6.41
CA SER A 235 8.80 -14.09 5.59
C SER A 235 9.29 -13.98 4.15
N GLY A 236 9.99 -12.89 3.82
CA GLY A 236 10.49 -12.63 2.47
C GLY A 236 9.40 -12.08 1.54
N TYR A 237 9.80 -11.64 0.35
CA TYR A 237 8.91 -10.95 -0.56
C TYR A 237 7.81 -11.84 -1.16
N ASP A 238 8.10 -13.13 -1.38
CA ASP A 238 7.13 -14.11 -1.90
C ASP A 238 5.91 -14.32 -0.98
N SER A 239 6.00 -13.91 0.28
CA SER A 239 4.95 -14.12 1.27
C SER A 239 3.61 -13.47 0.90
N ILE A 240 3.63 -12.33 0.20
CA ILE A 240 2.39 -11.69 -0.27
C ILE A 240 1.64 -12.59 -1.24
N LYS A 241 2.32 -13.09 -2.27
CA LYS A 241 1.79 -14.07 -3.22
C LYS A 241 1.34 -15.35 -2.52
N ASN A 242 2.15 -15.88 -1.61
CA ASN A 242 1.85 -17.14 -0.92
C ASN A 242 0.57 -17.03 -0.07
N ILE A 243 0.43 -15.96 0.72
CA ILE A 243 -0.80 -15.66 1.47
C ILE A 243 -1.99 -15.63 0.52
N MET A 244 -1.88 -14.89 -0.59
CA MET A 244 -2.96 -14.79 -1.57
C MET A 244 -3.36 -16.15 -2.14
N LEU A 245 -2.41 -16.99 -2.55
CA LEU A 245 -2.69 -18.31 -3.11
C LEU A 245 -3.30 -19.28 -2.10
N GLU A 246 -2.89 -19.21 -0.83
CA GLU A 246 -3.43 -20.07 0.22
C GLU A 246 -4.89 -19.75 0.58
N THR A 247 -5.35 -18.51 0.35
CA THR A 247 -6.76 -18.15 0.58
C THR A 247 -7.77 -18.88 -0.29
N ARG A 248 -7.31 -19.65 -1.30
CA ARG A 248 -8.16 -20.57 -2.05
C ARG A 248 -8.76 -21.67 -1.16
N GLU A 249 -7.99 -22.14 -0.19
CA GLU A 249 -8.34 -23.30 0.64
C GLU A 249 -8.62 -22.93 2.10
N LYS A 250 -8.25 -21.71 2.52
CA LYS A 250 -8.27 -21.26 3.92
C LYS A 250 -8.79 -19.83 4.01
N ASP A 251 -9.27 -19.44 5.20
CA ASP A 251 -9.50 -18.02 5.46
C ASP A 251 -8.18 -17.24 5.49
N PHE A 252 -8.26 -15.93 5.22
CA PHE A 252 -7.09 -15.06 5.11
C PHE A 252 -6.16 -15.11 6.34
N TYR A 253 -6.71 -15.12 7.55
CA TYR A 253 -5.88 -15.05 8.77
C TYR A 253 -5.19 -16.37 9.08
N THR A 254 -5.79 -17.50 8.68
CA THR A 254 -5.11 -18.80 8.70
C THR A 254 -3.97 -18.84 7.68
N ALA A 255 -4.22 -18.42 6.42
CA ALA A 255 -3.17 -18.32 5.39
C ALA A 255 -2.02 -17.38 5.80
N PHE A 256 -2.35 -16.23 6.38
CA PHE A 256 -1.39 -15.30 6.95
C PHE A 256 -0.53 -15.97 8.02
N LYS A 257 -1.14 -16.67 8.97
CA LYS A 257 -0.40 -17.28 10.08
C LYS A 257 0.51 -18.41 9.59
N ASP A 258 0.04 -19.20 8.64
CA ASP A 258 0.81 -20.32 8.08
C ASP A 258 2.04 -19.82 7.30
N GLU A 259 1.90 -18.75 6.52
CA GLU A 259 3.03 -18.14 5.79
C GLU A 259 3.97 -17.37 6.72
N VAL A 260 3.43 -16.54 7.62
CA VAL A 260 4.23 -15.58 8.40
C VAL A 260 4.77 -16.19 9.70
N GLY A 261 4.15 -17.28 10.18
CA GLY A 261 4.53 -17.96 11.41
C GLY A 261 4.09 -17.27 12.71
N ILE A 262 3.38 -16.14 12.62
CA ILE A 262 2.80 -15.40 13.75
C ILE A 262 1.33 -15.07 13.48
N SER A 263 0.52 -14.86 14.53
CA SER A 263 -0.85 -14.38 14.36
C SER A 263 -0.90 -12.89 14.04
N ILE A 264 -2.04 -12.42 13.53
CA ILE A 264 -2.25 -10.99 13.29
C ILE A 264 -2.16 -10.17 14.59
N GLU A 265 -2.63 -10.71 15.71
CA GLU A 265 -2.52 -10.07 17.03
C GLU A 265 -1.07 -9.99 17.53
N GLU A 266 -0.24 -10.96 17.17
CA GLU A 266 1.20 -10.91 17.44
C GLU A 266 1.88 -9.82 16.60
N LEU A 267 1.52 -9.68 15.32
CA LEU A 267 1.95 -8.56 14.48
C LEU A 267 1.51 -7.22 15.09
N GLU A 268 0.25 -7.09 15.50
CA GLU A 268 -0.27 -5.89 16.17
C GLU A 268 0.54 -5.54 17.43
N LYS A 269 0.87 -6.54 18.23
CA LYS A 269 1.68 -6.37 19.45
C LYS A 269 3.09 -5.91 19.10
N MET A 270 3.71 -6.47 18.06
CA MET A 270 5.03 -6.04 17.59
C MET A 270 5.01 -4.57 17.17
N LEU A 271 4.06 -4.19 16.30
CA LEU A 271 3.90 -2.81 15.87
C LEU A 271 3.63 -1.88 17.04
N THR A 272 2.81 -2.30 18.01
CA THR A 272 2.49 -1.51 19.21
C THR A 272 3.72 -1.27 20.09
N ILE A 273 4.61 -2.25 20.22
CA ILE A 273 5.86 -2.09 20.97
C ILE A 273 6.80 -1.13 20.24
N GLN A 274 6.87 -1.22 18.91
CA GLN A 274 7.69 -0.34 18.08
C GLN A 274 7.13 1.09 18.01
N SER A 275 5.82 1.27 18.12
CA SER A 275 5.14 2.56 18.07
C SER A 275 5.10 3.33 19.39
N LYS A 276 5.40 2.68 20.52
CA LYS A 276 5.38 3.28 21.88
C LYS A 276 6.45 4.35 22.12
N ILE A 277 7.27 4.67 21.12
CA ILE A 277 8.10 5.89 21.11
C ILE A 277 7.19 7.02 20.61
N ASN A 278 6.65 7.78 21.55
CA ASN A 278 5.50 8.67 21.42
C ASN A 278 5.57 9.64 20.20
N PRO A 279 4.94 9.35 19.04
CA PRO A 279 5.20 10.05 17.77
C PRO A 279 4.58 11.45 17.62
N ILE A 280 3.77 11.87 18.59
CA ILE A 280 2.73 12.90 18.36
C ILE A 280 3.24 14.31 18.68
N GLU A 281 4.22 14.46 19.56
CA GLU A 281 4.87 15.76 19.78
C GLU A 281 5.93 16.08 18.69
N SER A 282 6.37 15.08 17.91
CA SER A 282 7.54 15.17 17.03
C SER A 282 7.29 15.54 15.57
N GLY A 283 6.02 15.60 15.12
CA GLY A 283 5.69 16.01 13.75
C GLY A 283 6.01 17.48 13.41
N LYS A 284 6.28 18.32 14.42
CA LYS A 284 6.60 19.75 14.22
C LYS A 284 8.05 20.12 14.52
N ASP A 285 8.77 19.31 15.30
CA ASP A 285 10.15 19.59 15.71
C ASP A 285 11.10 18.47 15.23
N ALA A 286 11.92 18.81 14.25
CA ALA A 286 12.91 17.91 13.66
C ALA A 286 13.91 17.36 14.70
N ASN A 287 14.20 18.10 15.78
CA ASN A 287 15.13 17.66 16.82
C ASN A 287 14.52 16.57 17.72
N VAL A 288 13.22 16.70 18.04
CA VAL A 288 12.50 15.66 18.80
C VAL A 288 12.47 14.38 17.97
N ARG A 289 12.10 14.50 16.68
CA ARG A 289 12.08 13.36 15.75
C ARG A 289 13.44 12.68 15.62
N LEU A 290 14.51 13.47 15.50
CA LEU A 290 15.87 12.93 15.43
C LEU A 290 16.21 12.10 16.67
N LYS A 291 15.90 12.59 17.88
CA LYS A 291 16.15 11.89 19.14
C LYS A 291 15.33 10.60 19.28
N GLU A 292 14.09 10.60 18.81
CA GLU A 292 13.23 9.41 18.77
C GLU A 292 13.82 8.35 17.84
N LEU A 293 14.22 8.74 16.63
CA LEU A 293 14.87 7.84 15.67
C LEU A 293 16.21 7.30 16.20
N GLU A 294 17.02 8.13 16.87
CA GLU A 294 18.25 7.68 17.55
C GLU A 294 17.96 6.64 18.63
N THR A 295 16.87 6.79 19.37
CA THR A 295 16.48 5.83 20.42
C THR A 295 15.95 4.54 19.78
N TYR A 296 15.07 4.68 18.79
CA TYR A 296 14.48 3.56 18.06
C TYR A 296 15.55 2.69 17.39
N THR A 297 16.45 3.29 16.62
CA THR A 297 17.50 2.57 15.88
C THR A 297 18.54 1.94 16.80
N LYS A 298 18.69 2.39 18.05
CA LYS A 298 19.48 1.67 19.07
C LYS A 298 18.77 0.41 19.54
N THR A 299 17.44 0.45 19.68
CA THR A 299 16.63 -0.71 20.05
C THR A 299 16.45 -1.70 18.90
N TYR A 300 16.34 -1.19 17.66
CA TYR A 300 16.15 -1.96 16.43
C TYR A 300 17.26 -1.65 15.42
N PRO A 301 18.52 -2.09 15.68
CA PRO A 301 19.68 -1.71 14.87
C PRO A 301 19.70 -2.31 13.45
N ASN A 302 18.83 -3.28 13.18
CA ASN A 302 18.71 -3.93 11.87
C ASN A 302 17.49 -3.44 11.07
N ASP A 303 16.75 -2.44 11.56
CA ASP A 303 15.67 -1.81 10.79
C ASP A 303 16.27 -0.82 9.79
N SER A 304 16.54 -1.32 8.58
CA SER A 304 17.17 -0.54 7.50
C SER A 304 16.37 0.73 7.16
N LYS A 305 15.04 0.67 7.19
CA LYS A 305 14.18 1.82 6.86
C LYS A 305 14.25 2.90 7.92
N SER A 306 14.24 2.52 9.19
CA SER A 306 14.42 3.47 10.29
C SER A 306 15.83 4.05 10.32
N LEU A 307 16.85 3.29 9.91
CA LEU A 307 18.22 3.80 9.71
C LEU A 307 18.31 4.79 8.53
N GLN A 308 17.71 4.46 7.39
CA GLN A 308 17.60 5.37 6.24
C GLN A 308 16.98 6.70 6.67
N LEU A 309 15.90 6.64 7.44
CA LEU A 309 15.19 7.82 7.90
C LEU A 309 16.00 8.62 8.94
N LEU A 310 16.67 7.95 9.88
CA LEU A 310 17.60 8.61 10.79
C LEU A 310 18.71 9.33 10.02
N ALA A 311 19.26 8.70 8.98
CA ALA A 311 20.27 9.31 8.12
C ALA A 311 19.72 10.55 7.40
N TYR A 312 18.50 10.49 6.89
CA TYR A 312 17.81 11.64 6.29
C TYR A 312 17.66 12.80 7.29
N TYR A 313 17.22 12.53 8.52
CA TYR A 313 17.10 13.57 9.54
C TYR A 313 18.47 14.13 9.97
N TYR A 314 19.52 13.29 10.04
CA TYR A 314 20.88 13.79 10.25
C TYR A 314 21.33 14.72 9.14
N TRP A 315 21.04 14.39 7.88
CA TRP A 315 21.36 15.24 6.73
C TRP A 315 20.63 16.58 6.82
N LYS A 316 19.31 16.58 7.06
CA LYS A 316 18.52 17.81 7.18
C LYS A 316 18.94 18.67 8.37
N ALA A 317 19.49 18.07 9.42
CA ALA A 317 20.06 18.77 10.57
C ALA A 317 21.54 19.19 10.39
N GLY A 318 22.16 18.92 9.23
CA GLY A 318 23.55 19.29 8.92
C GLY A 318 24.62 18.35 9.47
N TYR A 319 24.25 17.22 10.07
CA TYR A 319 25.16 16.21 10.59
C TYR A 319 25.62 15.23 9.49
N TYR A 320 26.25 15.75 8.43
CA TYR A 320 26.55 14.98 7.20
C TYR A 320 27.36 13.70 7.43
N GLN A 321 28.37 13.72 8.31
CA GLN A 321 29.16 12.51 8.60
C GLN A 321 28.30 11.42 9.25
N ARG A 322 27.46 11.79 10.22
CA ARG A 322 26.54 10.83 10.87
C ARG A 322 25.50 10.31 9.89
N SER A 323 25.02 11.17 8.99
CA SER A 323 24.12 10.79 7.92
C SER A 323 24.76 9.73 7.01
N GLU A 324 25.95 10.00 6.48
CA GLU A 324 26.69 9.08 5.61
C GLU A 324 26.96 7.72 6.29
N GLU A 325 27.44 7.73 7.54
CA GLU A 325 27.66 6.50 8.31
C GLU A 325 26.35 5.71 8.51
N THR A 326 25.23 6.40 8.72
CA THR A 326 23.92 5.79 8.96
C THR A 326 23.29 5.27 7.67
N TYR A 327 23.41 6.00 6.56
CA TYR A 327 23.02 5.51 5.24
C TYR A 327 23.79 4.25 4.86
N ASN A 328 25.10 4.22 5.08
CA ASN A 328 25.92 3.03 4.85
C ASN A 328 25.53 1.85 5.76
N LYS A 329 25.06 2.10 6.99
CA LYS A 329 24.50 1.03 7.85
C LYS A 329 23.20 0.47 7.28
N SER A 330 22.29 1.33 6.81
CA SER A 330 21.07 0.91 6.12
C SER A 330 21.39 0.08 4.87
N LEU A 331 22.31 0.55 4.01
CA LEU A 331 22.74 -0.17 2.80
C LEU A 331 23.50 -1.47 3.08
N LYS A 332 24.11 -1.64 4.25
CA LYS A 332 24.67 -2.95 4.64
C LYS A 332 23.60 -3.99 4.89
N ILE A 333 22.41 -3.57 5.34
CA ILE A 333 21.26 -4.44 5.60
C ILE A 333 20.48 -4.68 4.31
N ASP A 334 20.27 -3.62 3.52
CA ASP A 334 19.56 -3.65 2.25
C ASP A 334 20.39 -2.94 1.15
N PRO A 335 21.33 -3.64 0.51
CA PRO A 335 22.28 -3.05 -0.44
C PRO A 335 21.64 -2.48 -1.71
N ASN A 336 20.49 -3.01 -2.11
CA ASN A 336 19.83 -2.63 -3.36
C ASN A 336 18.75 -1.57 -3.13
N ASN A 337 18.67 -0.97 -1.94
CA ASN A 337 17.67 0.03 -1.63
C ASN A 337 17.87 1.33 -2.44
N ILE A 338 17.19 1.42 -3.59
CA ILE A 338 17.30 2.55 -4.53
C ILE A 338 16.97 3.88 -3.85
N ILE A 339 16.06 3.89 -2.87
CA ILE A 339 15.67 5.12 -2.14
C ILE A 339 16.83 5.57 -1.27
N THR A 340 17.43 4.65 -0.49
CA THR A 340 18.59 4.95 0.35
C THR A 340 19.76 5.43 -0.52
N LEU A 341 20.01 4.77 -1.65
CA LEU A 341 21.04 5.20 -2.61
C LEU A 341 20.75 6.59 -3.19
N ASN A 342 19.50 6.87 -3.59
CA ASN A 342 19.12 8.18 -4.11
C ASN A 342 19.32 9.29 -3.06
N GLN A 343 18.87 9.06 -1.82
CA GLN A 343 19.04 10.03 -0.75
C GLN A 343 20.52 10.25 -0.40
N LEU A 344 21.33 9.19 -0.39
CA LEU A 344 22.78 9.29 -0.20
C LEU A 344 23.45 10.08 -1.33
N ALA A 345 23.05 9.85 -2.59
CA ALA A 345 23.55 10.62 -3.74
C ALA A 345 23.18 12.10 -3.63
N MET A 346 21.92 12.41 -3.27
CA MET A 346 21.49 13.81 -3.07
C MET A 346 22.24 14.48 -1.92
N MET A 347 22.49 13.77 -0.82
CA MET A 347 23.31 14.30 0.28
C MET A 347 24.73 14.62 -0.19
N TYR A 348 25.33 13.76 -1.01
CA TYR A 348 26.65 14.03 -1.59
C TYR A 348 26.65 15.23 -2.54
N GLU A 349 25.61 15.39 -3.36
CA GLU A 349 25.41 16.57 -4.22
C GLU A 349 25.30 17.85 -3.38
N ASP A 350 24.45 17.84 -2.34
CA ASP A 350 24.26 18.97 -1.40
C ASP A 350 25.57 19.34 -0.67
N THR A 351 26.43 18.36 -0.41
CA THR A 351 27.72 18.55 0.28
C THR A 351 28.90 18.73 -0.67
N SER A 352 28.66 18.91 -1.98
CA SER A 352 29.67 19.08 -3.03
C SER A 352 30.66 17.90 -3.16
N LYS A 353 30.30 16.72 -2.64
CA LYS A 353 31.03 15.45 -2.79
C LYS A 353 30.68 14.79 -4.13
N ASN A 354 31.02 15.48 -5.22
CA ASN A 354 30.54 15.13 -6.57
C ASN A 354 31.04 13.76 -7.07
N GLU A 355 32.24 13.35 -6.68
CA GLU A 355 32.79 12.05 -7.10
C GLU A 355 32.03 10.88 -6.47
N GLU A 356 31.70 11.00 -5.20
CA GLU A 356 30.89 10.03 -4.45
C GLU A 356 29.46 9.99 -4.99
N ALA A 357 28.85 11.15 -5.24
CA ALA A 357 27.53 11.22 -5.88
C ALA A 357 27.52 10.46 -7.22
N VAL A 358 28.50 10.69 -8.08
CA VAL A 358 28.61 10.01 -9.39
C VAL A 358 28.75 8.49 -9.23
N LYS A 359 29.49 8.01 -8.21
CA LYS A 359 29.61 6.57 -7.94
C LYS A 359 28.26 5.96 -7.56
N VAL A 360 27.54 6.58 -6.63
CA VAL A 360 26.22 6.10 -6.18
C VAL A 360 25.19 6.17 -7.33
N ARG A 361 25.20 7.24 -8.13
CA ARG A 361 24.32 7.37 -9.32
C ARG A 361 24.58 6.27 -10.36
N LYS A 362 25.84 5.87 -10.57
CA LYS A 362 26.20 4.74 -11.45
C LYS A 362 25.69 3.41 -10.90
N GLU A 363 25.76 3.21 -9.60
CA GLU A 363 25.21 2.03 -8.93
C GLU A 363 23.69 1.95 -9.12
N ILE A 364 22.96 3.04 -8.86
CA ILE A 364 21.51 3.12 -9.11
C ILE A 364 21.19 2.78 -10.57
N HIS A 365 21.94 3.35 -11.53
CA HIS A 365 21.73 3.06 -12.95
C HIS A 365 21.97 1.59 -13.31
N SER A 366 22.93 0.94 -12.64
CA SER A 366 23.20 -0.49 -12.84
C SER A 366 22.09 -1.38 -12.27
N LEU A 367 21.48 -0.97 -11.15
CA LEU A 367 20.35 -1.68 -10.55
C LEU A 367 19.08 -1.55 -11.39
N LYS A 368 18.83 -0.37 -11.98
CA LYS A 368 17.67 -0.13 -12.87
C LYS A 368 17.72 -0.87 -14.21
N LYS A 369 18.86 -1.45 -14.57
CA LYS A 369 19.07 -2.20 -15.83
C LYS A 369 18.92 -3.71 -15.68
N LYS A 370 18.89 -4.21 -14.45
CA LYS A 370 18.51 -5.59 -14.13
C LYS A 370 17.00 -5.66 -14.03
#